data_AF-A0A285PAB1-F1
#
_entry.id   AF-A0A285PAB1-F1
#
_cell.length_a   1.000
_cell.length_b   1.000
_cell.length_c   1.000
_cell.angle_alpha   90.00
_cell.angle_beta   90.00
_cell.angle_gamma   90.00
#
_symmetry.space_group_name_H-M   'P 1'
#
loop_
_entity.id
_entity.type
_entity.pdbx_description
1 polymer ?
#
loop_
_entity_poly.entity_id
_entity_poly.type
_entity_poly.pdbx_seq_one_letter_code
_entity_poly.pdbx_strand_id
1 'polypeptide(L)'
;MSQHPQQVEDVTEVLEELEAKLETFQTGLNNAWDAIDDLQEELVEEREERRRLEKENEELQAEIERLDARTDLLRLVEESDKMTGKQRSVALIQNLRRAAKKERDRGREAKASVNREEAETALQHPDVDRTTIYTDMSRAARLVDNEDVLKYKSSSGGGSRLKLNLEAGELPNEIVGKDTNNGGR
;
A
#
# COMPACT_ATOMS: atom_id res chain seq x y z
N MET A 1 63.79 24.06 55.86
CA MET A 1 63.68 22.87 55.01
C MET A 1 62.62 21.96 55.61
N SER A 2 61.42 21.93 55.05
CA SER A 2 60.37 20.89 55.22
C SER A 2 59.15 21.32 54.40
N GLN A 3 59.23 21.18 53.08
CA GLN A 3 58.10 21.38 52.14
C GLN A 3 58.03 20.27 51.08
N HIS A 4 58.92 19.26 51.15
CA HIS A 4 59.02 18.20 50.16
C HIS A 4 58.01 17.04 50.29
N PRO A 5 57.59 16.57 51.48
CA PRO A 5 56.70 15.40 51.54
C PRO A 5 55.26 15.71 51.11
N GLN A 6 54.74 16.93 51.39
CA GLN A 6 53.38 17.32 51.01
C GLN A 6 53.18 17.50 49.49
N GLN A 7 54.23 17.91 48.75
CA GLN A 7 54.15 18.03 47.29
C GLN A 7 54.17 16.66 46.58
N VAL A 8 54.70 15.61 47.24
CA VAL A 8 54.72 14.26 46.67
C VAL A 8 53.37 13.57 46.87
N GLU A 9 52.72 13.75 48.02
CA GLU A 9 51.36 13.24 48.31
C GLU A 9 50.31 13.82 47.34
N ASP A 10 50.36 15.13 47.06
CA ASP A 10 49.44 15.83 46.16
C ASP A 10 49.57 15.33 44.70
N VAL A 11 50.80 15.04 44.25
CA VAL A 11 51.05 14.49 42.91
C VAL A 11 50.59 13.03 42.81
N THR A 12 50.72 12.22 43.86
CA THR A 12 50.22 10.84 43.87
C THR A 12 48.70 10.79 43.82
N GLU A 13 48.00 11.66 44.55
CA GLU A 13 46.53 11.70 44.54
C GLU A 13 45.98 12.09 43.16
N VAL A 14 46.61 13.06 42.49
CA VAL A 14 46.25 13.46 41.11
C VAL A 14 46.53 12.34 40.09
N LEU A 15 47.61 11.58 40.27
CA LEU A 15 47.93 10.45 39.39
C LEU A 15 46.93 9.30 39.56
N GLU A 16 46.53 8.98 40.79
CA GLU A 16 45.50 7.98 41.08
C GLU A 16 44.14 8.40 40.48
N GLU A 17 43.77 9.68 40.58
CA GLU A 17 42.54 10.20 39.97
C GLU A 17 42.57 10.12 38.44
N LEU A 18 43.71 10.43 37.83
CA LEU A 18 43.90 10.33 36.37
C LEU A 18 43.86 8.88 35.89
N GLU A 19 44.45 7.95 36.63
CA GLU A 19 44.41 6.51 36.34
C GLU A 19 42.98 5.98 36.40
N ALA A 20 42.22 6.34 37.44
CA ALA A 20 40.81 5.97 37.57
C ALA A 20 39.95 6.54 36.42
N LYS A 21 40.21 7.78 35.99
CA LYS A 21 39.54 8.39 34.82
C LYS A 21 39.92 7.67 33.53
N LEU A 22 41.19 7.32 33.35
CA LEU A 22 41.66 6.58 32.18
C LEU A 22 41.00 5.20 32.09
N GLU A 23 40.94 4.47 33.20
CA GLU A 23 40.28 3.16 33.28
C GLU A 23 38.79 3.30 32.92
N THR A 24 38.11 4.28 33.50
CA THR A 24 36.69 4.57 33.20
C THR A 24 36.48 4.87 31.72
N PHE A 25 37.35 5.67 31.10
CA PHE A 25 37.25 5.97 29.67
C PHE A 25 37.56 4.75 28.79
N GLN A 26 38.52 3.91 29.19
CA GLN A 26 38.82 2.66 28.48
C GLN A 26 37.63 1.70 28.52
N THR A 27 37.00 1.52 29.68
CA THR A 27 35.77 0.73 29.79
C THR A 27 34.65 1.32 28.93
N GLY A 28 34.46 2.64 28.98
CA GLY A 28 33.45 3.33 28.17
C GLY A 28 33.67 3.18 26.66
N LEU A 29 34.93 3.23 26.21
CA LEU A 29 35.28 3.00 24.82
C LEU A 29 35.02 1.56 24.38
N ASN A 30 35.40 0.57 25.19
CA ASN A 30 35.15 -0.83 24.87
C ASN A 30 33.65 -1.11 24.75
N ASN A 31 32.85 -0.64 25.71
CA ASN A 31 31.39 -0.78 25.66
C ASN A 31 30.78 -0.09 24.43
N ALA A 32 31.33 1.06 24.03
CA ALA A 32 30.86 1.77 22.84
C ALA A 32 31.23 1.03 21.55
N TRP A 33 32.40 0.39 21.48
CA TRP A 33 32.78 -0.46 20.35
C TRP A 33 31.88 -1.70 20.25
N ASP A 34 31.61 -2.37 21.38
CA ASP A 34 30.70 -3.51 21.41
C ASP A 34 29.30 -3.11 20.89
N ALA A 35 28.77 -1.97 21.36
CA ALA A 35 27.48 -1.46 20.89
C ALA A 35 27.48 -1.04 19.41
N ILE A 36 28.61 -0.55 18.88
CA ILE A 36 28.75 -0.24 17.46
C ILE A 36 28.73 -1.52 16.63
N ASP A 37 29.39 -2.57 17.09
CA ASP A 37 29.42 -3.86 16.41
C ASP A 37 28.02 -4.49 16.41
N ASP A 38 27.32 -4.50 17.55
CA ASP A 38 25.92 -4.96 17.65
C ASP A 38 25.00 -4.22 16.66
N LEU A 39 25.09 -2.88 16.62
CA LEU A 39 24.29 -2.06 15.70
C LEU A 39 24.64 -2.30 14.22
N GLN A 40 25.90 -2.64 13.92
CA GLN A 40 26.29 -3.00 12.56
C GLN A 40 25.68 -4.33 12.14
N GLU A 41 25.64 -5.31 13.05
CA GLU A 41 24.99 -6.59 12.81
C GLU A 41 23.48 -6.41 12.57
N GLU A 42 22.78 -5.69 13.44
CA GLU A 42 21.35 -5.37 13.27
C GLU A 42 21.07 -4.66 11.93
N LEU A 43 21.92 -3.70 11.55
CA LEU A 43 21.77 -2.99 10.29
C LEU A 43 21.94 -3.91 9.06
N VAL A 44 22.80 -4.92 9.15
CA VAL A 44 22.95 -5.92 8.09
C VAL A 44 21.70 -6.79 8.01
N GLU A 45 21.21 -7.30 9.13
CA GLU A 45 20.00 -8.14 9.19
C GLU A 45 18.78 -7.40 8.62
N GLU A 46 18.53 -6.16 9.05
CA GLU A 46 17.44 -5.34 8.55
C GLU A 46 17.54 -5.07 7.03
N ARG A 47 18.76 -4.87 6.53
CA ARG A 47 18.97 -4.70 5.08
C ARG A 47 18.68 -5.98 4.30
N GLU A 48 19.00 -7.14 4.86
CA GLU A 48 18.68 -8.43 4.23
C GLU A 48 17.18 -8.71 4.25
N GLU A 49 16.51 -8.48 5.37
CA GLU A 49 15.06 -8.61 5.49
C GLU A 49 14.33 -7.68 4.53
N ARG A 50 14.76 -6.42 4.46
CA ARG A 50 14.19 -5.46 3.50
C ARG A 50 14.34 -5.93 2.05
N ARG A 51 15.50 -6.43 1.65
CA ARG A 51 15.70 -6.99 0.30
C ARG A 51 14.81 -8.20 0.04
N ARG A 52 14.62 -9.07 1.04
CA ARG A 52 13.72 -10.23 0.94
C ARG A 52 12.28 -9.78 0.68
N LEU A 53 11.80 -8.82 1.46
CA LEU A 53 10.44 -8.28 1.34
C LEU A 53 10.24 -7.54 0.02
N GLU A 54 11.23 -6.76 -0.43
CA GLU A 54 11.17 -6.10 -1.74
C GLU A 54 11.04 -7.13 -2.88
N LYS A 55 11.82 -8.21 -2.84
CA LYS A 55 11.73 -9.30 -3.83
C LYS A 55 10.38 -10.02 -3.79
N GLU A 56 9.87 -10.35 -2.60
CA GLU A 56 8.56 -10.97 -2.46
C GLU A 56 7.45 -10.07 -3.00
N ASN A 57 7.55 -8.75 -2.77
CA ASN A 57 6.60 -7.79 -3.32
C ASN A 57 6.61 -7.77 -4.85
N GLU A 58 7.80 -7.79 -5.47
CA GLU A 58 7.95 -7.88 -6.92
C GLU A 58 7.32 -9.17 -7.48
N GLU A 59 7.55 -10.31 -6.83
CA GLU A 59 6.97 -11.60 -7.23
C GLU A 59 5.44 -11.59 -7.13
N LEU A 60 4.89 -11.02 -6.04
CA LEU A 60 3.45 -10.89 -5.86
C LEU A 60 2.83 -9.95 -6.89
N GLN A 61 3.48 -8.82 -7.20
CA GLN A 61 3.02 -7.91 -8.25
C GLN A 61 2.99 -8.61 -9.62
N ALA A 62 4.02 -9.36 -9.96
CA ALA A 62 4.07 -10.12 -11.21
C ALA A 62 2.96 -11.20 -11.30
N GLU A 63 2.65 -11.86 -10.19
CA GLU A 63 1.55 -12.83 -10.16
C GLU A 63 0.18 -12.15 -10.29
N ILE A 64 -0.01 -10.98 -9.68
CA ILE A 64 -1.23 -10.17 -9.87
C ILE A 64 -1.40 -9.81 -11.34
N GLU A 65 -0.35 -9.33 -12.02
CA GLU A 65 -0.41 -9.00 -13.45
C GLU A 65 -0.76 -10.22 -14.30
N ARG A 66 -0.20 -11.39 -13.98
CA ARG A 66 -0.54 -12.65 -14.66
C ARG A 66 -2.00 -13.03 -14.46
N LEU A 67 -2.52 -12.90 -13.23
CA LEU A 67 -3.91 -13.19 -12.91
C LEU A 67 -4.88 -12.21 -13.60
N ASP A 68 -4.50 -10.93 -13.71
CA ASP A 68 -5.27 -9.94 -14.46
C ASP A 68 -5.30 -10.27 -15.96
N ALA A 69 -4.15 -10.59 -16.56
CA ALA A 69 -4.10 -11.02 -17.97
C ALA A 69 -4.95 -12.28 -18.22
N ARG A 70 -4.93 -13.24 -17.30
CA ARG A 70 -5.82 -14.41 -17.37
C ARG A 70 -7.29 -14.04 -17.25
N THR A 71 -7.62 -13.09 -16.38
CA THR A 71 -8.98 -12.59 -16.21
C THR A 71 -9.47 -11.91 -17.47
N ASP A 72 -8.63 -11.13 -18.15
CA ASP A 72 -8.97 -10.49 -19.43
C ASP A 72 -9.19 -11.53 -20.53
N LEU A 73 -8.37 -12.60 -20.60
CA LEU A 73 -8.62 -13.73 -21.49
C LEU A 73 -9.93 -14.46 -21.18
N LEU A 74 -10.24 -14.67 -19.90
CA LEU A 74 -11.52 -15.27 -19.50
C LEU A 74 -12.71 -14.38 -19.88
N ARG A 75 -12.57 -13.05 -19.78
CA ARG A 75 -13.58 -12.11 -20.27
C ARG A 75 -13.77 -12.23 -21.78
N LEU A 76 -12.68 -12.31 -22.57
CA LEU A 76 -12.75 -12.54 -24.02
C LEU A 76 -13.44 -13.88 -24.38
N VAL A 77 -13.28 -14.92 -23.56
CA VAL A 77 -13.95 -16.20 -23.77
C VAL A 77 -15.42 -16.13 -23.34
N GLU A 78 -15.73 -15.49 -22.20
CA GLU A 78 -17.09 -15.19 -21.77
C GLU A 78 -17.83 -14.27 -22.75
N GLU A 79 -17.12 -13.42 -23.51
CA GLU A 79 -17.71 -12.58 -24.57
C GLU A 79 -18.32 -13.39 -25.73
N SER A 80 -17.93 -14.66 -25.89
CA SER A 80 -18.68 -15.58 -26.78
C SER A 80 -20.12 -15.80 -26.30
N ASP A 81 -20.37 -15.65 -25.01
CA ASP A 81 -21.67 -15.61 -24.32
C ASP A 81 -21.93 -14.21 -23.73
N LYS A 82 -22.20 -13.22 -24.60
CA LYS A 82 -22.59 -11.81 -24.28
C LYS A 82 -22.87 -11.51 -22.79
N MET A 83 -21.96 -10.78 -22.14
CA MET A 83 -22.15 -10.30 -20.76
C MET A 83 -23.53 -9.66 -20.54
N THR A 84 -24.23 -10.12 -19.52
CA THR A 84 -25.48 -9.51 -19.06
C THR A 84 -25.24 -8.09 -18.52
N GLY A 85 -26.26 -7.23 -18.52
CA GLY A 85 -26.14 -5.88 -17.97
C GLY A 85 -25.73 -5.83 -16.49
N LYS A 86 -26.04 -6.89 -15.71
CA LYS A 86 -25.57 -7.02 -14.32
C LYS A 86 -24.05 -7.24 -14.27
N GLN A 87 -23.51 -8.14 -15.09
CA GLN A 87 -22.07 -8.39 -15.17
C GLN A 87 -21.29 -7.15 -15.58
N ARG A 88 -21.76 -6.40 -16.59
CA ARG A 88 -21.14 -5.12 -16.97
C ARG A 88 -21.15 -4.10 -15.84
N SER A 89 -22.26 -4.01 -15.09
CA SER A 89 -22.35 -3.12 -13.92
C SER A 89 -21.34 -3.51 -12.83
N VAL A 90 -21.16 -4.81 -12.56
CA VAL A 90 -20.17 -5.32 -11.60
C VAL A 90 -18.73 -5.03 -12.08
N ALA A 91 -18.45 -5.23 -13.37
CA ALA A 91 -17.13 -4.94 -13.95
C ALA A 91 -16.73 -3.46 -13.78
N LEU A 92 -17.68 -2.53 -13.98
CA LEU A 92 -17.46 -1.11 -13.72
C LEU A 92 -17.09 -0.83 -12.25
N ILE A 93 -17.78 -1.48 -11.30
CA ILE A 93 -17.49 -1.33 -9.86
C ILE A 93 -16.08 -1.85 -9.54
N GLN A 94 -15.72 -3.01 -10.10
CA GLN A 94 -14.40 -3.60 -9.89
C GLN A 94 -13.28 -2.73 -10.49
N ASN A 95 -13.49 -2.16 -11.68
CA ASN A 95 -12.53 -1.24 -12.29
C ASN A 95 -12.32 0.01 -11.42
N LEU A 96 -13.41 0.63 -10.93
CA LEU A 96 -13.34 1.75 -10.00
C LEU A 96 -12.65 1.38 -8.69
N ARG A 97 -12.92 0.20 -8.11
CA ARG A 97 -12.25 -0.29 -6.89
C ARG A 97 -10.74 -0.39 -7.09
N ARG A 98 -10.29 -0.95 -8.23
CA ARG A 98 -8.86 -1.06 -8.57
C ARG A 98 -8.24 0.33 -8.71
N ALA A 99 -8.89 1.24 -9.42
CA ALA A 99 -8.40 2.62 -9.57
C ALA A 99 -8.29 3.35 -8.22
N ALA A 100 -9.30 3.23 -7.35
CA ALA A 100 -9.30 3.85 -6.03
C ALA A 100 -8.25 3.25 -5.09
N LYS A 101 -8.06 1.92 -5.11
CA LYS A 101 -6.97 1.26 -4.36
C LYS A 101 -5.61 1.76 -4.85
N LYS A 102 -5.40 1.88 -6.16
CA LYS A 102 -4.15 2.39 -6.74
C LYS A 102 -3.85 3.83 -6.32
N GLU A 103 -4.86 4.69 -6.18
CA GLU A 103 -4.65 6.04 -5.63
C GLU A 103 -4.30 6.01 -4.14
N ARG A 104 -4.95 5.14 -3.35
CA ARG A 104 -4.62 4.94 -1.93
C ARG A 104 -3.18 4.46 -1.74
N ASP A 105 -2.72 3.52 -2.56
CA ASP A 105 -1.36 2.98 -2.48
C ASP A 105 -0.29 4.04 -2.84
N ARG A 106 -0.71 5.11 -3.54
CA ARG A 106 0.11 6.30 -3.82
C ARG A 106 0.02 7.38 -2.72
N GLY A 107 -0.65 7.10 -1.60
CA GLY A 107 -0.88 8.05 -0.51
C GLY A 107 -1.89 9.15 -0.82
N ARG A 108 -2.78 8.93 -1.80
CA ARG A 108 -3.86 9.87 -2.16
C ARG A 108 -5.22 9.36 -1.66
N GLU A 109 -6.23 10.23 -1.77
CA GLU A 109 -7.61 9.89 -1.41
C GLU A 109 -8.09 8.66 -2.20
N ALA A 110 -8.76 7.72 -1.53
CA ALA A 110 -9.20 6.45 -2.11
C ALA A 110 -10.49 6.63 -2.95
N LYS A 111 -10.42 7.50 -3.95
CA LYS A 111 -11.53 7.93 -4.81
C LYS A 111 -11.22 7.66 -6.27
N ALA A 112 -12.25 7.28 -7.02
CA ALA A 112 -12.16 7.10 -8.46
C ALA A 112 -13.45 7.54 -9.14
N SER A 113 -13.37 7.95 -10.40
CA SER A 113 -14.58 8.20 -11.19
C SER A 113 -14.38 7.83 -12.64
N VAL A 114 -15.45 7.37 -13.28
CA VAL A 114 -15.49 7.10 -14.72
C VAL A 114 -16.65 7.84 -15.36
N ASN A 115 -16.39 8.40 -16.54
CA ASN A 115 -17.37 8.92 -17.47
C ASN A 115 -17.82 7.82 -18.46
N ARG A 116 -18.67 8.18 -19.43
CA ARG A 116 -19.16 7.25 -20.45
C ARG A 116 -18.04 6.58 -21.26
N GLU A 117 -17.09 7.35 -21.78
CA GLU A 117 -16.00 6.87 -22.64
C GLU A 117 -15.00 6.03 -21.86
N GLU A 118 -14.71 6.45 -20.63
CA GLU A 118 -13.90 5.68 -19.70
C GLU A 118 -14.59 4.35 -19.34
N ALA A 119 -15.91 4.35 -19.15
CA ALA A 119 -16.69 3.14 -18.91
C ALA A 119 -16.73 2.20 -20.13
N GLU A 120 -16.89 2.75 -21.34
CA GLU A 120 -16.84 2.00 -22.60
C GLU A 120 -15.49 1.30 -22.76
N THR A 121 -14.40 2.04 -22.53
CA THR A 121 -13.03 1.54 -22.57
C THR A 121 -12.79 0.48 -21.50
N ALA A 122 -13.26 0.71 -20.27
CA ALA A 122 -13.11 -0.22 -19.15
C ALA A 122 -13.87 -1.54 -19.36
N LEU A 123 -14.96 -1.51 -20.14
CA LEU A 123 -15.73 -2.68 -20.50
C LEU A 123 -15.16 -3.40 -21.74
N GLN A 124 -14.18 -2.83 -22.43
CA GLN A 124 -13.55 -3.35 -23.66
C GLN A 124 -14.56 -3.73 -24.76
N HIS A 125 -15.75 -3.10 -24.77
CA HIS A 125 -16.87 -3.53 -25.59
C HIS A 125 -17.26 -2.43 -26.60
N PRO A 126 -16.65 -2.41 -27.81
CA PRO A 126 -16.80 -1.30 -28.76
C PRO A 126 -18.20 -1.14 -29.37
N ASP A 127 -19.10 -2.11 -29.17
CA ASP A 127 -20.44 -2.15 -29.77
C ASP A 127 -21.59 -1.89 -28.78
N VAL A 128 -21.30 -1.49 -27.53
CA VAL A 128 -22.35 -1.24 -26.54
C VAL A 128 -22.96 0.15 -26.75
N ASP A 129 -24.28 0.19 -26.98
CA ASP A 129 -25.00 1.45 -27.12
C ASP A 129 -24.77 2.39 -25.92
N ARG A 130 -24.58 3.69 -26.21
CA ARG A 130 -24.34 4.73 -25.21
C ARG A 130 -25.38 4.74 -24.08
N THR A 131 -26.66 4.48 -24.39
CA THR A 131 -27.75 4.43 -23.41
C THR A 131 -27.60 3.23 -22.48
N THR A 132 -27.08 2.12 -23.01
CA THR A 132 -26.79 0.92 -22.23
C THR A 132 -25.69 1.20 -21.20
N ILE A 133 -24.63 1.91 -21.59
CA ILE A 133 -23.56 2.30 -20.66
C ILE A 133 -24.11 3.15 -19.51
N TYR A 134 -24.93 4.16 -19.78
CA TYR A 134 -25.55 4.95 -18.71
C TYR A 134 -26.48 4.11 -17.81
N THR A 135 -27.21 3.17 -18.40
CA THR A 135 -28.07 2.25 -17.66
C THR A 135 -27.24 1.36 -16.73
N ASP A 136 -26.09 0.87 -17.20
CA ASP A 136 -25.18 0.04 -16.43
C ASP A 136 -24.48 0.84 -15.32
N MET A 137 -24.07 2.08 -15.57
CA MET A 137 -23.53 2.99 -14.54
C MET A 137 -24.57 3.28 -13.44
N SER A 138 -25.83 3.55 -13.85
CA SER A 138 -26.92 3.75 -12.89
C SER A 138 -27.23 2.47 -12.11
N ARG A 139 -27.23 1.30 -12.77
CA ARG A 139 -27.43 0.01 -12.13
C ARG A 139 -26.30 -0.30 -11.14
N ALA A 140 -25.05 0.01 -11.47
CA ALA A 140 -23.90 -0.18 -10.58
C ALA A 140 -24.09 0.55 -9.25
N ALA A 141 -24.50 1.82 -9.27
CA ALA A 141 -24.81 2.57 -8.05
C ALA A 141 -25.92 1.89 -7.23
N ARG A 142 -26.98 1.41 -7.89
CA ARG A 142 -28.08 0.69 -7.23
C ARG A 142 -27.67 -0.66 -6.64
N LEU A 143 -26.67 -1.34 -7.21
CA LEU A 143 -26.17 -2.60 -6.65
C LEU A 143 -25.45 -2.40 -5.32
N VAL A 144 -24.76 -1.27 -5.15
CA VAL A 144 -24.06 -0.92 -3.91
C VAL A 144 -25.03 -0.40 -2.85
N ASP A 145 -26.12 0.24 -3.29
CA ASP A 145 -27.19 0.78 -2.42
C ASP A 145 -26.68 1.70 -1.30
N ASN A 146 -25.57 2.38 -1.56
CA ASN A 146 -24.96 3.36 -0.67
C ASN A 146 -24.33 4.49 -1.50
N GLU A 147 -25.01 5.64 -1.57
CA GLU A 147 -24.59 6.78 -2.39
C GLU A 147 -23.35 7.53 -1.87
N ASP A 148 -22.99 7.32 -0.62
CA ASP A 148 -21.76 7.88 -0.05
C ASP A 148 -20.53 7.13 -0.57
N VAL A 149 -20.68 5.82 -0.78
CA VAL A 149 -19.65 4.94 -1.34
C VAL A 149 -19.64 4.99 -2.87
N LEU A 150 -20.78 4.75 -3.54
CA LEU A 150 -20.86 4.72 -5.00
C LEU A 150 -22.11 5.45 -5.49
N LYS A 151 -21.91 6.50 -6.29
CA LYS A 151 -23.01 7.27 -6.88
C LYS A 151 -22.85 7.52 -8.35
N TYR A 152 -23.96 7.39 -9.06
CA TYR A 152 -24.09 7.86 -10.43
C TYR A 152 -24.66 9.27 -10.45
N LYS A 153 -23.89 10.23 -10.98
CA LYS A 153 -24.35 11.60 -11.23
C LYS A 153 -24.64 11.74 -12.71
N SER A 154 -25.92 11.93 -13.06
CA SER A 154 -26.31 12.29 -14.43
C SER A 154 -26.05 13.78 -14.69
N SER A 155 -25.62 14.11 -15.90
CA SER A 155 -25.50 15.49 -16.37
C SER A 155 -25.79 15.60 -17.86
N SER A 156 -26.45 16.67 -18.25
CA SER A 156 -26.70 17.01 -19.65
C SER A 156 -25.38 17.33 -20.36
N GLY A 157 -25.22 16.92 -21.62
CA GLY A 157 -24.03 17.24 -22.42
C GLY A 157 -22.79 16.37 -22.19
N GLY A 158 -22.95 15.16 -21.61
CA GLY A 158 -21.86 14.18 -21.49
C GLY A 158 -21.09 14.20 -20.18
N GLY A 159 -21.45 15.08 -19.23
CA GLY A 159 -20.84 15.16 -17.91
C GLY A 159 -21.26 14.08 -16.91
N SER A 160 -22.02 13.06 -17.33
CA SER A 160 -22.46 11.98 -16.44
C SER A 160 -21.25 11.15 -15.95
N ARG A 161 -21.17 10.90 -14.64
CA ARG A 161 -20.06 10.15 -14.03
C ARG A 161 -20.54 9.19 -12.95
N LEU A 162 -19.90 8.04 -12.89
CA LEU A 162 -19.98 7.10 -11.77
C LEU A 162 -18.79 7.40 -10.85
N LYS A 163 -19.03 7.64 -9.57
CA LYS A 163 -18.02 8.08 -8.60
C LYS A 163 -17.98 7.12 -7.42
N LEU A 164 -16.80 6.57 -7.15
CA LEU A 164 -16.50 5.72 -6.00
C LEU A 164 -15.70 6.52 -4.96
N ASN A 165 -16.04 6.33 -3.69
CA ASN A 165 -15.32 6.85 -2.53
C ASN A 165 -15.19 5.76 -1.46
N LEU A 166 -14.01 5.15 -1.37
CA LEU A 166 -13.73 4.11 -0.37
C LEU A 166 -13.45 4.68 1.03
N GLU A 167 -13.32 6.00 1.17
CA GLU A 167 -13.21 6.65 2.50
C GLU A 167 -14.55 6.72 3.22
N ALA A 168 -15.65 6.69 2.47
CA ALA A 168 -17.01 6.76 3.01
C ALA A 168 -17.60 5.39 3.40
N GLY A 169 -16.89 4.30 3.08
CA GLY A 169 -17.32 2.94 3.41
C GLY A 169 -16.79 1.90 2.42
N GLU A 170 -17.13 0.64 2.70
CA GLU A 170 -16.72 -0.50 1.90
C GLU A 170 -17.78 -0.89 0.86
N LEU A 171 -17.31 -1.53 -0.22
CA LEU A 171 -18.20 -2.10 -1.23
C LEU A 171 -18.72 -3.48 -0.76
N PRO A 172 -19.95 -3.88 -1.13
CA PRO A 172 -20.50 -5.17 -0.74
C PRO A 172 -19.66 -6.37 -1.21
N ASN A 173 -19.40 -7.31 -0.31
CA ASN A 173 -18.58 -8.50 -0.57
C ASN A 173 -19.05 -9.34 -1.77
N GLU A 174 -20.36 -9.36 -2.03
CA GLU A 174 -20.98 -10.09 -3.15
C GLU A 174 -20.59 -9.54 -4.53
N ILE A 175 -20.24 -8.25 -4.60
CA ILE A 175 -19.88 -7.54 -5.85
C ILE A 175 -18.37 -7.60 -6.09
N VAL A 176 -17.64 -7.61 -4.98
CA VAL A 176 -16.20 -7.35 -4.92
C VAL A 176 -15.38 -8.64 -5.05
N GLY A 177 -16.00 -9.79 -4.78
CA GLY A 177 -15.31 -11.05 -4.50
C GLY A 177 -14.68 -11.00 -3.11
N LYS A 178 -14.59 -12.15 -2.43
CA LYS A 178 -13.93 -12.24 -1.12
C LYS A 178 -12.52 -11.65 -1.19
N ASP A 179 -12.22 -10.67 -0.34
CA ASP A 179 -10.84 -10.49 0.11
C ASP A 179 -10.49 -11.77 0.88
N THR A 180 -9.70 -12.65 0.28
CA THR A 180 -9.11 -13.78 1.01
C THR A 180 -8.14 -13.17 2.01
N ASN A 181 -8.64 -13.02 3.22
CA ASN A 181 -7.87 -12.66 4.40
C ASN A 181 -6.76 -13.72 4.54
N ASN A 182 -5.56 -13.47 4.00
CA ASN A 182 -4.36 -14.22 4.32
C ASN A 182 -3.90 -13.78 5.72
N GLY A 183 -4.68 -14.16 6.73
CA GLY A 183 -4.28 -14.12 8.13
C GLY A 183 -3.57 -15.41 8.45
N GLY A 184 -2.27 -15.31 8.68
CA GLY A 184 -1.39 -16.43 9.00
C GLY A 184 -1.82 -17.23 10.23
N ARG A 185 -1.39 -18.49 10.24
CA ARG A 185 -1.16 -19.29 11.43
C ARG A 185 0.30 -19.70 11.43
#